data_AF-W4MGL2-F1
#
_entry.id   AF-W4MGL2-F1
#
_cell.length_a   1.000
_cell.length_b   1.000
_cell.length_c   1.000
_cell.angle_alpha   90.00
_cell.angle_beta   90.00
_cell.angle_gamma   90.00
#
_symmetry.space_group_name_H-M   'P 1'
#
loop_
_entity.id
_entity.type
_entity.pdbx_description
1 polymer ?
#
loop_
_entity_poly.entity_id
_entity_poly.type
_entity_poly.pdbx_seq_one_letter_code
_entity_poly.pdbx_strand_id
1 'polypeptide(L)'
;MHIGIIGLPSSGKTLVFQTLTQSESPGARSGGKAEMRVVSVPDHRLDTLAAMYTPRKVTPATIEFVDPQVVGQTGTQYVESLLPLMRDADALVHVVRAFDNPAVPHPAGSVDAVRDYRQLNSELLLADLGVVERRVERLSKDLRKMKDPELAHEHDMLLRCQEALENEQPIRQLDFSEDEQKRLRGFGLLSSKAQLTGLNLDENAIENESEQVAQFQAAMDDPALEVIPIYGSIESEIAQLPADEAEAFLEDLGLQQTGLDRFIQASYHLLNLCSFFTAGEKEVRAWTITRGDSAQQAAGVIHSDLARGFIRAEVTHYDDLTAAGSMAKARDAGKLRLEGKEYPVKDGDVMLIRFNV
;
A
#
# COMPACT_ATOMS: atom_id res chain seq x y z
N MET A 1 -4.18 -8.98 -0.60
CA MET A 1 -3.01 -8.23 -1.09
C MET A 1 -2.27 -7.73 0.12
N HIS A 2 -0.95 -7.84 0.13
CA HIS A 2 -0.14 -7.46 1.28
C HIS A 2 1.06 -6.58 0.90
N ILE A 3 1.44 -5.72 1.84
CA ILE A 3 2.54 -4.76 1.69
C ILE A 3 3.69 -5.21 2.57
N GLY A 4 4.88 -5.33 1.97
CA GLY A 4 6.11 -5.58 2.71
C GLY A 4 6.72 -4.29 3.24
N ILE A 5 6.97 -4.22 4.55
CA ILE A 5 7.71 -3.11 5.14
C ILE A 5 9.20 -3.45 5.15
N ILE A 6 10.01 -2.64 4.47
CA ILE A 6 11.46 -2.76 4.40
C ILE A 6 12.12 -1.50 4.96
N GLY A 7 13.37 -1.63 5.39
CA GLY A 7 14.17 -0.51 5.88
C GLY A 7 15.45 -1.02 6.51
N LEU A 8 16.48 -0.19 6.57
CA LEU A 8 17.72 -0.54 7.25
C LEU A 8 17.49 -0.74 8.76
N PRO A 9 18.37 -1.47 9.46
CA PRO A 9 18.35 -1.53 10.92
C PRO A 9 18.32 -0.11 11.52
N SER A 10 17.56 0.06 12.61
CA SER A 10 17.38 1.35 13.30
C SER A 10 16.61 2.42 12.51
N SER A 11 15.97 2.09 11.39
CA SER A 11 15.07 3.00 10.64
C SER A 11 13.77 3.37 11.37
N GLY A 12 13.41 2.61 12.40
CA GLY A 12 12.10 2.71 13.07
C GLY A 12 11.01 1.85 12.43
N LYS A 13 11.32 1.05 11.39
CA LYS A 13 10.35 0.17 10.72
C LYS A 13 9.54 -0.72 11.68
N THR A 14 10.17 -1.25 12.73
CA THR A 14 9.52 -2.16 13.68
C THR A 14 8.62 -1.39 14.64
N LEU A 15 8.99 -0.15 14.98
CA LEU A 15 8.13 0.73 15.77
C LEU A 15 6.87 1.08 14.97
N VAL A 16 7.05 1.52 13.72
CA VAL A 16 5.96 1.79 12.77
C VAL A 16 5.05 0.57 12.63
N PHE A 17 5.63 -0.61 12.40
CA PHE A 17 4.86 -1.85 12.29
C PHE A 17 4.10 -2.20 13.57
N GLN A 18 4.70 -2.03 14.74
CA GLN A 18 4.03 -2.30 16.02
C GLN A 18 2.88 -1.31 16.27
N THR A 19 3.07 -0.02 15.94
CA THR A 19 2.01 0.98 16.13
C THR A 19 0.83 0.73 15.19
N LEU A 20 1.07 0.29 13.94
CA LEU A 20 0.00 -0.12 13.01
C LEU A 20 -0.92 -1.21 13.58
N THR A 21 -0.44 -1.99 14.56
CA THR A 21 -1.18 -3.15 15.08
C THR A 21 -2.07 -2.85 16.27
N GLN A 22 -1.93 -1.69 16.94
CA GLN A 22 -2.72 -1.41 18.14
C GLN A 22 -4.20 -1.10 17.84
N SER A 23 -4.55 -0.87 16.56
CA SER A 23 -5.93 -0.71 16.07
C SER A 23 -6.66 -2.06 15.82
N GLU A 24 -6.42 -3.08 16.65
CA GLU A 24 -6.67 -4.51 16.33
C GLU A 24 -8.08 -4.90 15.83
N SER A 25 -8.08 -5.83 14.86
CA SER A 25 -8.96 -7.00 14.87
C SER A 25 -8.05 -8.26 14.78
N PRO A 26 -8.34 -9.39 15.45
CA PRO A 26 -7.37 -10.48 15.61
C PRO A 26 -7.04 -11.18 14.28
N GLY A 27 -5.82 -10.99 13.78
CA GLY A 27 -5.26 -11.71 12.63
C GLY A 27 -4.28 -12.80 13.06
N ALA A 28 -4.26 -13.92 12.33
CA ALA A 28 -3.50 -15.12 12.67
C ALA A 28 -2.00 -14.84 12.88
N ARG A 29 -1.50 -15.17 14.08
CA ARG A 29 -0.06 -15.25 14.35
C ARG A 29 0.54 -16.35 13.47
N SER A 30 1.31 -15.96 12.45
CA SER A 30 2.13 -16.90 11.71
C SER A 30 3.41 -17.19 12.49
N GLY A 31 3.61 -18.43 12.90
CA GLY A 31 4.83 -18.92 13.58
C GLY A 31 6.03 -19.04 12.65
N GLY A 32 6.45 -17.95 11.98
CA GLY A 32 7.51 -17.93 10.97
C GLY A 32 8.42 -16.70 10.98
N LYS A 33 9.32 -16.60 9.97
CA LYS A 33 10.35 -15.53 9.77
C LYS A 33 9.80 -14.14 9.40
N ALA A 34 8.48 -14.00 9.24
CA ALA A 34 7.83 -12.74 8.91
C ALA A 34 6.51 -12.65 9.67
N GLU A 35 6.22 -11.46 10.18
CA GLU A 35 5.01 -11.17 10.93
C GLU A 35 4.01 -10.47 10.03
N MET A 36 2.80 -11.01 9.92
CA MET A 36 1.71 -10.45 9.12
C MET A 36 0.62 -9.89 10.02
N ARG A 37 0.06 -8.76 9.62
CA ARG A 37 -0.95 -8.01 10.38
C ARG A 37 -2.00 -7.41 9.46
N VAL A 38 -3.25 -7.47 9.90
CA VAL A 38 -4.40 -6.87 9.21
C VAL A 38 -4.71 -5.56 9.92
N VAL A 39 -4.77 -4.47 9.16
CA VAL A 39 -4.96 -3.11 9.67
C VAL A 39 -6.21 -2.52 9.02
N SER A 40 -7.03 -1.84 9.82
CA SER A 40 -8.20 -1.11 9.33
C SER A 40 -7.76 0.15 8.59
N VAL A 41 -8.36 0.44 7.45
CA VAL A 41 -8.10 1.66 6.68
C VAL A 41 -8.95 2.80 7.26
N PRO A 42 -8.34 3.87 7.79
CA PRO A 42 -9.06 5.03 8.31
C PRO A 42 -9.82 5.73 7.18
N ASP A 43 -11.13 5.95 7.36
CA ASP A 43 -11.97 6.61 6.36
C ASP A 43 -13.16 7.35 7.01
N HIS A 44 -13.05 8.69 7.10
CA HIS A 44 -14.08 9.57 7.67
C HIS A 44 -15.45 9.43 7.01
N ARG A 45 -15.51 8.96 5.75
CA ARG A 45 -16.76 8.73 5.03
C ARG A 45 -17.58 7.64 5.73
N LEU A 46 -16.90 6.64 6.29
CA LEU A 46 -17.52 5.56 7.03
C LEU A 46 -18.18 6.07 8.31
N ASP A 47 -17.52 6.95 9.05
CA ASP A 47 -18.06 7.57 10.27
C ASP A 47 -19.27 8.44 9.98
N THR A 48 -19.21 9.20 8.89
CA THR A 48 -20.34 10.01 8.41
C THR A 48 -21.54 9.12 8.09
N LEU A 49 -21.32 8.02 7.36
CA LEU A 49 -22.38 7.06 7.04
C LEU A 49 -22.90 6.36 8.30
N ALA A 50 -22.03 6.03 9.26
CA ALA A 50 -22.44 5.46 10.53
C ALA A 50 -23.35 6.43 11.31
N ALA A 51 -23.03 7.73 11.34
CA ALA A 51 -23.87 8.73 11.96
C ALA A 51 -25.24 8.87 11.27
N MET A 52 -25.29 8.78 9.93
CA MET A 52 -26.53 8.86 9.16
C MET A 52 -27.48 7.67 9.39
N TYR A 53 -26.94 6.46 9.53
CA TYR A 53 -27.72 5.22 9.59
C TYR A 53 -27.86 4.62 10.99
N THR A 54 -27.02 5.05 11.94
CA THR A 54 -26.93 4.49 13.31
C THR A 54 -26.88 2.95 13.29
N PRO A 55 -25.92 2.33 12.57
CA PRO A 55 -25.92 0.90 12.36
C PRO A 55 -25.56 0.13 13.63
N ARG A 56 -25.96 -1.15 13.70
CA ARG A 56 -25.52 -2.05 14.76
C ARG A 56 -24.02 -2.39 14.71
N LYS A 57 -23.40 -2.23 13.54
CA LYS A 57 -22.00 -2.55 13.28
C LYS A 57 -21.42 -1.63 12.22
N VAL A 58 -20.18 -1.21 12.42
CA VAL A 58 -19.36 -0.52 11.43
C VAL A 58 -18.18 -1.42 11.09
N THR A 59 -17.93 -1.67 9.81
CA THR A 59 -16.82 -2.53 9.36
C THR A 59 -15.95 -1.76 8.36
N PRO A 60 -14.73 -1.34 8.74
CA PRO A 60 -13.81 -0.64 7.84
C PRO A 60 -13.23 -1.58 6.79
N ALA A 61 -12.65 -0.99 5.75
CA ALA A 61 -11.81 -1.71 4.81
C ALA A 61 -10.52 -2.12 5.53
N THR A 62 -9.87 -3.18 5.07
CA THR A 62 -8.63 -3.66 5.69
C THR A 62 -7.54 -3.85 4.66
N ILE A 63 -6.29 -3.70 5.12
CA ILE A 63 -5.07 -3.94 4.36
C ILE A 63 -4.11 -4.81 5.18
N GLU A 64 -3.29 -5.60 4.50
CA GLU A 64 -2.33 -6.50 5.15
C GLU A 64 -0.91 -5.93 5.05
N PHE A 65 -0.22 -5.85 6.18
CA PHE A 65 1.19 -5.50 6.26
C PHE A 65 2.02 -6.69 6.72
N VAL A 66 3.23 -6.80 6.19
CA VAL A 66 4.22 -7.82 6.57
C VAL A 66 5.51 -7.16 6.99
N ASP A 67 5.97 -7.45 8.21
CA ASP A 67 7.33 -7.11 8.70
C ASP A 67 8.20 -8.38 8.70
N PRO A 68 9.22 -8.45 7.84
CA PRO A 68 10.20 -9.52 7.87
C PRO A 68 11.11 -9.40 9.11
N GLN A 69 11.14 -10.46 9.91
CA GLN A 69 11.96 -10.53 11.12
C GLN A 69 13.36 -11.06 10.79
N VAL A 70 14.27 -10.16 10.43
CA VAL A 70 15.70 -10.47 10.20
C VAL A 70 16.49 -10.07 11.44
N VAL A 71 16.94 -11.06 12.21
CA VAL A 71 17.64 -10.86 13.50
C VAL A 71 19.13 -11.17 13.36
N GLY A 72 19.97 -10.36 14.00
CA GLY A 72 21.39 -10.66 14.20
C GLY A 72 22.29 -10.49 12.97
N GLN A 73 21.78 -9.88 11.90
CA GLN A 73 22.54 -9.55 10.69
C GLN A 73 22.59 -8.03 10.51
N THR A 74 23.65 -7.53 9.87
CA THR A 74 23.85 -6.11 9.59
C THR A 74 24.40 -5.92 8.18
N GLY A 75 24.29 -4.70 7.65
CA GLY A 75 24.82 -4.37 6.32
C GLY A 75 24.20 -5.23 5.21
N THR A 76 25.02 -5.69 4.28
CA THR A 76 24.59 -6.46 3.10
C THR A 76 23.91 -7.77 3.46
N GLN A 77 24.40 -8.50 4.48
CA GLN A 77 23.81 -9.77 4.91
C GLN A 77 22.35 -9.60 5.36
N TYR A 78 22.06 -8.52 6.10
CA TYR A 78 20.69 -8.19 6.50
C TYR A 78 19.78 -8.08 5.28
N VAL A 79 20.25 -7.36 4.24
CA VAL A 79 19.48 -7.18 3.02
C VAL A 79 19.30 -8.51 2.30
N GLU A 80 20.36 -9.30 2.07
CA GLU A 80 20.25 -10.62 1.43
C GLU A 80 19.23 -11.56 2.12
N SER A 81 19.09 -11.47 3.44
CA SER A 81 18.07 -12.24 4.18
C SER A 81 16.67 -11.66 4.11
N LEU A 82 16.55 -10.34 3.90
CA LEU A 82 15.30 -9.61 3.77
C LEU A 82 14.60 -9.91 2.44
N LEU A 83 15.35 -9.87 1.33
CA LEU A 83 14.81 -9.90 -0.04
C LEU A 83 13.92 -11.12 -0.33
N PRO A 84 14.30 -12.37 0.03
CA PRO A 84 13.48 -13.53 -0.24
C PRO A 84 12.13 -13.50 0.46
N LEU A 85 12.05 -12.83 1.62
CA LEU A 85 10.81 -12.73 2.41
C LEU A 85 9.79 -11.77 1.78
N MET A 86 10.25 -10.86 0.91
CA MET A 86 9.43 -9.79 0.31
C MET A 86 9.03 -10.06 -1.14
N ARG A 87 9.48 -11.18 -1.74
CA ARG A 87 9.13 -11.52 -3.13
C ARG A 87 7.63 -11.68 -3.36
N ASP A 88 6.94 -12.22 -2.37
CA ASP A 88 5.50 -12.47 -2.43
C ASP A 88 4.65 -11.21 -2.17
N ALA A 89 5.25 -10.11 -1.68
CA ALA A 89 4.54 -8.86 -1.43
C ALA A 89 3.99 -8.23 -2.72
N ASP A 90 2.83 -7.58 -2.65
CA ASP A 90 2.23 -6.89 -3.80
C ASP A 90 2.84 -5.50 -4.00
N ALA A 91 3.22 -4.84 -2.92
CA ALA A 91 3.93 -3.56 -2.91
C ALA A 91 4.90 -3.48 -1.72
N LEU A 92 5.79 -2.49 -1.75
CA LEU A 92 6.80 -2.25 -0.72
C LEU A 92 6.60 -0.89 -0.07
N VAL A 93 6.78 -0.83 1.24
CA VAL A 93 7.02 0.42 1.96
C VAL A 93 8.48 0.43 2.40
N HIS A 94 9.23 1.45 2.00
CA HIS A 94 10.57 1.68 2.47
C HIS A 94 10.58 2.73 3.58
N VAL A 95 10.78 2.30 4.83
CA VAL A 95 10.96 3.18 5.97
C VAL A 95 12.41 3.66 6.04
N VAL A 96 12.62 4.96 5.91
CA VAL A 96 13.93 5.61 5.88
C VAL A 96 14.10 6.47 7.13
N ARG A 97 15.25 6.36 7.79
CA ARG A 97 15.55 7.19 8.96
C ARG A 97 15.87 8.62 8.55
N ALA A 98 15.16 9.57 9.12
CA ALA A 98 15.43 11.00 9.03
C ALA A 98 15.30 11.70 10.39
N PHE A 99 15.53 10.96 11.49
CA PHE A 99 15.54 11.47 12.85
C PHE A 99 16.86 11.16 13.54
N ASP A 100 17.31 12.08 14.40
CA ASP A 100 18.42 11.88 15.31
C ASP A 100 17.92 11.39 16.66
N ASN A 101 18.59 10.37 17.21
CA ASN A 101 18.29 9.86 18.54
C ASN A 101 19.59 9.32 19.17
N PRO A 102 20.13 9.98 20.21
CA PRO A 102 21.35 9.55 20.89
C PRO A 102 21.26 8.14 21.51
N ALA A 103 20.07 7.66 21.86
CA ALA A 103 19.84 6.33 22.40
C ALA A 103 19.87 5.22 21.32
N VAL A 104 19.71 5.60 20.05
CA VAL A 104 19.73 4.68 18.90
C VAL A 104 20.78 5.17 17.90
N PRO A 105 22.07 4.91 18.15
CA PRO A 105 23.15 5.38 17.28
C PRO A 105 23.00 4.82 15.86
N HIS A 106 23.31 5.66 14.87
CA HIS A 106 23.28 5.23 13.47
C HIS A 106 24.43 4.25 13.19
N PRO A 107 24.22 3.10 12.51
CA PRO A 107 25.31 2.17 12.19
C PRO A 107 26.46 2.79 11.39
N ALA A 108 26.17 3.80 10.55
CA ALA A 108 27.16 4.55 9.79
C ALA A 108 27.75 5.77 10.55
N GLY A 109 27.41 5.96 11.82
CA GLY A 109 27.87 7.07 12.67
C GLY A 109 27.18 8.42 12.44
N SER A 110 26.43 8.58 11.36
CA SER A 110 25.62 9.77 11.04
C SER A 110 24.33 9.36 10.34
N VAL A 111 23.25 10.11 10.58
CA VAL A 111 21.97 9.97 9.87
C VAL A 111 22.08 10.65 8.52
N ASP A 112 21.78 9.92 7.45
CA ASP A 112 21.73 10.43 6.08
C ASP A 112 20.67 9.63 5.30
N ALA A 113 19.46 10.18 5.26
CA ALA A 113 18.30 9.52 4.65
C ALA A 113 18.54 9.15 3.18
N VAL A 114 19.25 10.02 2.44
CA VAL A 114 19.52 9.83 1.00
C VAL A 114 20.49 8.67 0.79
N ARG A 115 21.57 8.63 1.56
CA ARG A 115 22.52 7.52 1.55
C ARG A 115 21.83 6.20 1.91
N ASP A 116 21.05 6.21 2.99
CA ASP A 116 20.42 5.01 3.52
C ASP A 116 19.34 4.46 2.57
N TYR A 117 18.58 5.35 1.93
CA TYR A 117 17.63 4.98 0.89
C TYR A 117 18.34 4.31 -0.29
N ARG A 118 19.39 4.96 -0.82
CA ARG A 118 20.18 4.44 -1.95
C ARG A 118 20.81 3.10 -1.62
N GLN A 119 21.36 2.95 -0.42
CA GLN A 119 21.95 1.70 0.01
C GLN A 119 20.98 0.52 -0.11
N LEU A 120 19.79 0.63 0.48
CA LEU A 120 18.82 -0.48 0.39
C LEU A 120 18.31 -0.65 -1.04
N ASN A 121 18.03 0.45 -1.75
CA ASN A 121 17.51 0.39 -3.13
C ASN A 121 18.50 -0.30 -4.07
N SER A 122 19.79 0.05 -4.04
CA SER A 122 20.83 -0.60 -4.86
C SER A 122 20.91 -2.10 -4.62
N GLU A 123 20.76 -2.56 -3.38
CA GLU A 123 20.71 -4.00 -3.06
C GLU A 123 19.47 -4.68 -3.64
N LEU A 124 18.30 -4.01 -3.67
CA LEU A 124 17.11 -4.52 -4.38
C LEU A 124 17.40 -4.72 -5.87
N LEU A 125 18.03 -3.71 -6.50
CA LEU A 125 18.37 -3.74 -7.92
C LEU A 125 19.37 -4.84 -8.25
N LEU A 126 20.42 -4.99 -7.45
CA LEU A 126 21.44 -6.04 -7.63
C LEU A 126 20.84 -7.44 -7.52
N ALA A 127 19.91 -7.66 -6.59
CA ALA A 127 19.25 -8.95 -6.44
C ALA A 127 18.33 -9.28 -7.62
N ASP A 128 17.64 -8.29 -8.17
CA ASP A 128 16.84 -8.45 -9.39
C ASP A 128 17.73 -8.67 -10.62
N LEU A 129 18.86 -7.95 -10.72
CA LEU A 129 19.83 -8.10 -11.81
C LEU A 129 20.33 -9.54 -11.89
N GLY A 130 20.72 -10.12 -10.74
CA GLY A 130 21.14 -11.52 -10.68
C GLY A 130 20.03 -12.51 -11.08
N VAL A 131 18.75 -12.18 -10.94
CA VAL A 131 17.64 -13.02 -11.46
C VAL A 131 17.50 -12.85 -12.97
N VAL A 132 17.52 -11.62 -13.45
CA VAL A 132 17.36 -11.27 -14.86
C VAL A 132 18.50 -11.85 -15.70
N GLU A 133 19.76 -11.63 -15.32
CA GLU A 133 20.94 -12.13 -16.05
C GLU A 133 20.90 -13.65 -16.24
N ARG A 134 20.59 -14.40 -15.18
CA ARG A 134 20.47 -15.87 -15.25
C ARG A 134 19.37 -16.32 -16.19
N ARG A 135 18.28 -15.56 -16.30
CA ARG A 135 17.20 -15.86 -17.26
C ARG A 135 17.60 -15.50 -18.68
N VAL A 136 18.19 -14.34 -18.90
CA VAL A 136 18.69 -13.87 -20.19
C VAL A 136 19.71 -14.85 -20.77
N GLU A 137 20.66 -15.34 -19.97
CA GLU A 137 21.67 -16.31 -20.43
C GLU A 137 21.03 -17.61 -20.93
N ARG A 138 20.03 -18.12 -20.19
CA ARG A 138 19.29 -19.33 -20.56
C ARG A 138 18.47 -19.14 -21.83
N LEU A 139 17.71 -18.05 -21.93
CA LEU A 139 16.94 -17.71 -23.13
C LEU A 139 17.86 -17.58 -24.35
N SER A 140 19.03 -16.95 -24.19
CA SER A 140 20.03 -16.83 -25.25
C SER A 140 20.52 -18.19 -25.77
N LYS A 141 20.66 -19.19 -24.88
CA LYS A 141 21.03 -20.56 -25.27
C LYS A 141 19.90 -21.29 -25.97
N ASP A 142 18.66 -21.07 -25.55
CA ASP A 142 17.47 -21.72 -26.11
C ASP A 142 17.13 -21.16 -27.50
N LEU A 143 17.19 -19.84 -27.68
CA LEU A 143 16.96 -19.16 -28.96
C LEU A 143 18.00 -19.51 -30.05
N ARG A 144 19.21 -19.92 -29.65
CA ARG A 144 20.20 -20.46 -30.60
C ARG A 144 19.81 -21.84 -31.16
N LYS A 145 18.97 -22.59 -30.44
CA LYS A 145 18.55 -23.95 -30.82
C LYS A 145 17.23 -23.96 -31.58
N MET A 146 16.32 -23.04 -31.24
CA MET A 146 14.99 -22.97 -31.83
C MET A 146 14.56 -21.52 -32.05
N LYS A 147 13.80 -21.29 -33.13
CA LYS A 147 13.14 -20.01 -33.36
C LYS A 147 11.77 -20.06 -32.71
N ASP A 148 11.64 -19.43 -31.56
CA ASP A 148 10.39 -19.28 -30.82
C ASP A 148 10.10 -17.79 -30.59
N PRO A 149 9.05 -17.23 -31.22
CA PRO A 149 8.68 -15.83 -31.06
C PRO A 149 8.39 -15.43 -29.61
N GLU A 150 7.83 -16.34 -28.81
CA GLU A 150 7.47 -16.05 -27.42
C GLU A 150 8.71 -15.94 -26.54
N LEU A 151 9.68 -16.84 -26.74
CA LEU A 151 10.97 -16.76 -26.04
C LEU A 151 11.79 -15.55 -26.48
N ALA A 152 11.68 -15.15 -27.76
CA ALA A 152 12.36 -13.96 -28.27
C ALA A 152 11.78 -12.69 -27.63
N HIS A 153 10.46 -12.60 -27.54
CA HIS A 153 9.79 -11.47 -26.89
C HIS A 153 10.13 -11.37 -25.39
N GLU A 154 10.13 -12.51 -24.67
CA GLU A 154 10.57 -12.52 -23.26
C GLU A 154 12.04 -12.11 -23.11
N HIS A 155 12.91 -12.53 -24.03
CA HIS A 155 14.33 -12.19 -24.03
C HIS A 155 14.55 -10.69 -24.23
N ASP A 156 13.89 -10.08 -25.21
CA ASP A 156 13.96 -8.64 -25.48
C ASP A 156 13.44 -7.81 -24.29
N MET A 157 12.33 -8.24 -23.67
CA MET A 157 11.79 -7.62 -22.46
C MET A 157 12.81 -7.67 -21.32
N LEU A 158 13.45 -8.82 -21.07
CA LEU A 158 14.42 -8.96 -19.99
C LEU A 158 15.75 -8.26 -20.26
N LEU A 159 16.15 -8.09 -21.52
CA LEU A 159 17.31 -7.25 -21.87
C LEU A 159 17.07 -5.79 -21.49
N ARG A 160 15.85 -5.26 -21.72
CA ARG A 160 15.47 -3.91 -21.27
C ARG A 160 15.52 -3.79 -19.74
N CYS A 161 15.02 -4.80 -19.03
CA CYS A 161 15.13 -4.84 -17.57
C CYS A 161 16.60 -4.87 -17.12
N GLN A 162 17.43 -5.68 -17.76
CA GLN A 162 18.86 -5.80 -17.44
C GLN A 162 19.57 -4.45 -17.61
N GLU A 163 19.38 -3.79 -18.76
CA GLU A 163 19.98 -2.47 -19.04
C GLU A 163 19.54 -1.42 -18.02
N ALA A 164 18.25 -1.39 -17.64
CA ALA A 164 17.77 -0.48 -16.62
C ALA A 164 18.43 -0.72 -15.26
N LEU A 165 18.48 -1.98 -14.82
CA LEU A 165 19.09 -2.36 -13.54
C LEU A 165 20.59 -2.05 -13.48
N GLU A 166 21.32 -2.26 -14.58
CA GLU A 166 22.74 -1.90 -14.71
C GLU A 166 22.98 -0.39 -14.60
N ASN A 167 21.98 0.43 -14.94
CA ASN A 167 22.00 1.90 -14.81
C ASN A 167 21.34 2.40 -13.52
N GLU A 168 21.22 1.55 -12.49
CA GLU A 168 20.57 1.86 -11.20
C GLU A 168 19.09 2.31 -11.32
N GLN A 169 18.42 1.94 -12.40
CA GLN A 169 17.02 2.26 -12.64
C GLN A 169 16.11 1.10 -12.20
N PRO A 170 15.14 1.33 -11.30
CA PRO A 170 14.20 0.29 -10.88
C PRO A 170 13.22 -0.08 -12.00
N ILE A 171 12.88 -1.36 -12.11
CA ILE A 171 12.01 -1.89 -13.20
C ILE A 171 10.64 -1.20 -13.23
N ARG A 172 10.11 -0.76 -12.08
CA ARG A 172 8.82 -0.03 -11.99
C ARG A 172 8.76 1.27 -12.81
N GLN A 173 9.92 1.83 -13.20
CA GLN A 173 9.98 3.03 -14.05
C GLN A 173 9.94 2.72 -15.55
N LEU A 174 9.96 1.45 -15.94
CA LEU A 174 9.90 1.04 -17.34
C LEU A 174 8.44 0.84 -17.78
N ASP A 175 8.16 1.23 -19.02
CA ASP A 175 6.86 0.99 -19.64
C ASP A 175 6.75 -0.44 -20.16
N PHE A 176 5.74 -1.17 -19.70
CA PHE A 176 5.43 -2.52 -20.15
C PHE A 176 3.98 -2.62 -20.61
N SER A 177 3.76 -3.40 -21.68
CA SER A 177 2.43 -3.83 -22.09
C SER A 177 1.78 -4.73 -21.01
N GLU A 178 0.46 -4.88 -21.04
CA GLU A 178 -0.25 -5.73 -20.07
C GLU A 178 0.28 -7.18 -20.04
N ASP A 179 0.69 -7.72 -21.19
CA ASP A 179 1.22 -9.07 -21.29
C ASP A 179 2.64 -9.19 -20.74
N GLU A 180 3.49 -8.19 -20.96
CA GLU A 180 4.80 -8.10 -20.31
C GLU A 180 4.66 -7.96 -18.79
N GLN A 181 3.74 -7.12 -18.30
CA GLN A 181 3.47 -6.98 -16.86
C GLN A 181 3.05 -8.32 -16.23
N LYS A 182 2.17 -9.09 -16.89
CA LYS A 182 1.77 -10.43 -16.43
C LYS A 182 2.97 -11.38 -16.33
N ARG A 183 3.90 -11.33 -17.30
CA ARG A 183 5.12 -12.15 -17.28
C ARG A 183 6.08 -11.73 -16.18
N LEU A 184 6.28 -10.43 -15.99
CA LEU A 184 7.17 -9.87 -14.96
C LEU A 184 6.76 -10.31 -13.55
N ARG A 185 5.45 -10.39 -13.27
CA ARG A 185 4.94 -10.90 -11.98
C ARG A 185 5.49 -12.30 -11.65
N GLY A 186 5.68 -13.16 -12.65
CA GLY A 186 6.20 -14.52 -12.47
C GLY A 186 7.65 -14.60 -11.98
N PHE A 187 8.43 -13.52 -12.11
CA PHE A 187 9.81 -13.47 -11.63
C PHE A 187 9.93 -13.02 -10.16
N GLY A 188 8.88 -12.42 -9.61
CA GLY A 188 8.89 -11.86 -8.26
C GLY A 188 10.03 -10.86 -8.06
N LEU A 189 10.26 -9.98 -9.04
CA LEU A 189 11.26 -8.91 -8.98
C LEU A 189 10.78 -7.86 -7.97
N LEU A 190 11.70 -7.35 -7.15
CA LEU A 190 11.38 -6.41 -6.08
C LEU A 190 11.25 -4.98 -6.60
N SER A 191 12.15 -4.58 -7.49
CA SER A 191 12.20 -3.27 -8.12
C SER A 191 11.06 -3.01 -9.11
N SER A 192 10.31 -4.04 -9.50
CA SER A 192 9.09 -3.90 -10.32
C SER A 192 7.85 -3.61 -9.49
N LYS A 193 7.90 -3.77 -8.16
CA LYS A 193 6.75 -3.52 -7.28
C LYS A 193 6.54 -2.02 -7.10
N ALA A 194 5.29 -1.61 -6.90
CA ALA A 194 5.00 -0.26 -6.44
C ALA A 194 5.67 -0.04 -5.08
N GLN A 195 6.21 1.16 -4.86
CA GLN A 195 6.96 1.49 -3.65
C GLN A 195 6.51 2.84 -3.09
N LEU A 196 6.25 2.88 -1.79
CA LEU A 196 6.04 4.10 -1.01
C LEU A 196 7.21 4.29 -0.05
N THR A 197 7.71 5.51 0.10
CA THR A 197 8.78 5.81 1.06
C THR A 197 8.21 6.49 2.30
N GLY A 198 8.32 5.84 3.44
CA GLY A 198 8.02 6.42 4.75
C GLY A 198 9.25 7.12 5.30
N LEU A 199 9.33 8.44 5.18
CA LEU A 199 10.42 9.24 5.74
C LEU A 199 10.16 9.45 7.23
N ASN A 200 10.88 8.72 8.08
CA ASN A 200 10.68 8.73 9.52
C ASN A 200 11.39 9.92 10.17
N LEU A 201 10.61 10.94 10.52
CA LEU A 201 11.06 12.23 11.02
C LEU A 201 10.88 12.34 12.54
N ASP A 202 11.52 13.34 13.14
CA ASP A 202 11.31 13.72 14.54
C ASP A 202 10.17 14.73 14.71
N GLU A 203 9.75 14.98 15.94
CA GLU A 203 8.70 15.97 16.25
C GLU A 203 9.08 17.40 15.82
N ASN A 204 10.36 17.74 15.84
CA ASN A 204 10.86 19.06 15.45
C ASN A 204 10.67 19.32 13.95
N ALA A 205 10.49 18.27 13.16
CA ALA A 205 10.25 18.33 11.74
C ALA A 205 8.79 18.65 11.36
N ILE A 206 7.85 18.72 12.29
CA ILE A 206 6.42 18.91 11.97
C ILE A 206 6.19 20.24 11.23
N GLU A 207 6.77 21.34 11.71
CA GLU A 207 6.54 22.66 11.12
C GLU A 207 7.16 22.82 9.72
N ASN A 208 8.23 22.07 9.41
CA ASN A 208 8.94 22.10 8.14
C ASN A 208 8.86 20.78 7.37
N GLU A 209 7.87 19.94 7.66
CA GLU A 209 7.66 18.59 7.10
C GLU A 209 7.75 18.61 5.57
N SER A 210 7.00 19.52 4.95
CA SER A 210 6.94 19.68 3.50
C SER A 210 8.29 20.03 2.87
N GLU A 211 9.12 20.82 3.56
CA GLU A 211 10.45 21.18 3.08
C GLU A 211 11.39 19.97 3.14
N GLN A 212 11.38 19.21 4.24
CA GLN A 212 12.23 18.02 4.39
C GLN A 212 11.88 16.94 3.37
N VAL A 213 10.57 16.70 3.16
CA VAL A 213 10.10 15.77 2.13
C VAL A 213 10.54 16.25 0.74
N ALA A 214 10.38 17.54 0.42
CA ALA A 214 10.79 18.08 -0.87
C ALA A 214 12.31 18.02 -1.09
N GLN A 215 13.12 18.28 -0.06
CA GLN A 215 14.59 18.15 -0.12
C GLN A 215 15.00 16.70 -0.36
N PHE A 216 14.37 15.74 0.33
CA PHE A 216 14.62 14.32 0.12
C PHE A 216 14.22 13.88 -1.30
N GLN A 217 13.05 14.27 -1.78
CA GLN A 217 12.59 13.97 -3.14
C GLN A 217 13.49 14.60 -4.21
N ALA A 218 13.91 15.85 -4.04
CA ALA A 218 14.80 16.53 -4.98
C ALA A 218 16.20 15.91 -5.05
N ALA A 219 16.64 15.23 -3.99
CA ALA A 219 17.88 14.48 -3.98
C ALA A 219 17.78 13.10 -4.67
N MET A 220 16.57 12.68 -5.06
CA MET A 220 16.30 11.40 -5.70
C MET A 220 16.05 11.58 -7.19
N ASP A 221 16.70 10.76 -8.01
CA ASP A 221 16.46 10.68 -9.46
C ASP A 221 15.29 9.73 -9.79
N ASP A 222 14.19 9.81 -9.03
CA ASP A 222 13.01 8.97 -9.21
C ASP A 222 11.74 9.85 -9.21
N PRO A 223 11.22 10.23 -10.40
CA PRO A 223 10.04 11.08 -10.48
C PRO A 223 8.76 10.37 -10.03
N ALA A 224 8.78 9.04 -9.90
CA ALA A 224 7.67 8.25 -9.39
C ALA A 224 7.77 8.00 -7.87
N LEU A 225 8.76 8.61 -7.20
CA LEU A 225 8.97 8.41 -5.77
C LEU A 225 7.91 9.15 -4.95
N GLU A 226 6.96 8.37 -4.44
CA GLU A 226 6.03 8.84 -3.42
C GLU A 226 6.71 8.80 -2.05
N VAL A 227 6.69 9.94 -1.36
CA VAL A 227 7.28 10.09 -0.03
C VAL A 227 6.20 10.58 0.91
N ILE A 228 6.04 9.86 2.02
CA ILE A 228 5.15 10.21 3.10
C ILE A 228 5.95 10.40 4.39
N PRO A 229 5.79 11.54 5.08
CA PRO A 229 6.38 11.73 6.39
C PRO A 229 5.66 10.86 7.43
N ILE A 230 6.43 10.22 8.30
CA ILE A 230 5.93 9.44 9.43
C ILE A 230 6.72 9.82 10.69
N TYR A 231 6.09 9.68 11.86
CA TYR A 231 6.67 10.11 13.13
C TYR A 231 6.66 8.96 14.14
N GLY A 232 7.52 7.96 13.93
CA GLY A 232 7.41 6.70 14.67
C GLY A 232 7.36 6.83 16.19
N SER A 233 8.06 7.82 16.77
CA SER A 233 8.03 8.11 18.21
C SER A 233 6.69 8.67 18.66
N ILE A 234 6.21 9.72 18.00
CA ILE A 234 4.91 10.36 18.30
C ILE A 234 3.79 9.33 18.18
N GLU A 235 3.78 8.54 17.10
CA GLU A 235 2.78 7.50 16.88
C GLU A 235 2.79 6.47 18.01
N SER A 236 3.97 6.10 18.50
CA SER A 236 4.10 5.17 19.64
C SER A 236 3.62 5.76 20.97
N GLU A 237 3.67 7.08 21.14
CA GLU A 237 3.16 7.77 22.32
C GLU A 237 1.63 7.87 22.25
N ILE A 238 1.10 8.32 21.11
CA ILE A 238 -0.33 8.40 20.84
C ILE A 238 -1.01 7.05 21.09
N ALA A 239 -0.40 5.96 20.63
CA ALA A 239 -0.99 4.63 20.78
C ALA A 239 -1.09 4.16 22.25
N GLN A 240 -0.36 4.79 23.17
CA GLN A 240 -0.45 4.51 24.61
C GLN A 240 -1.47 5.40 25.34
N LEU A 241 -2.00 6.42 24.67
CA LEU A 241 -2.97 7.35 25.25
C LEU A 241 -4.41 6.82 25.11
N PRO A 242 -5.29 7.13 26.08
CA PRO A 242 -6.74 7.08 25.88
C PRO A 242 -7.18 7.92 24.67
N ALA A 243 -8.31 7.56 24.04
CA ALA A 243 -8.77 8.21 22.82
C ALA A 243 -9.03 9.72 22.97
N ASP A 244 -9.53 10.16 24.13
CA ASP A 244 -9.77 11.56 24.47
C ASP A 244 -8.46 12.34 24.71
N GLU A 245 -7.43 11.69 25.25
CA GLU A 245 -6.10 12.30 25.41
C GLU A 245 -5.33 12.34 24.08
N ALA A 246 -5.50 11.33 23.23
CA ALA A 246 -4.88 11.26 21.91
C ALA A 246 -5.35 12.41 20.99
N GLU A 247 -6.65 12.74 21.01
CA GLU A 247 -7.20 13.85 20.23
C GLU A 247 -6.62 15.20 20.68
N ALA A 248 -6.58 15.44 22.00
CA ALA A 248 -5.96 16.65 22.56
C ALA A 248 -4.46 16.75 22.22
N PHE A 249 -3.74 15.63 22.26
CA PHE A 249 -2.32 15.58 21.91
C PHE A 249 -2.07 15.93 20.44
N LEU A 250 -2.92 15.45 19.52
CA LEU A 250 -2.85 15.81 18.10
C LEU A 250 -3.14 17.29 17.87
N GLU A 251 -4.15 17.85 18.54
CA GLU A 251 -4.48 19.28 18.47
C GLU A 251 -3.32 20.16 18.95
N ASP A 252 -2.66 19.78 20.04
CA ASP A 252 -1.50 20.51 20.58
C ASP A 252 -0.31 20.52 19.61
N LEU A 253 -0.15 19.47 18.80
CA LEU A 253 0.85 19.38 17.73
C LEU A 253 0.40 20.03 16.41
N GLY A 254 -0.84 20.52 16.33
CA GLY A 254 -1.42 21.10 15.12
C GLY A 254 -1.74 20.09 14.02
N LEU A 255 -1.92 18.82 14.37
CA LEU A 255 -2.21 17.72 13.45
C LEU A 255 -3.71 17.37 13.45
N GLN A 256 -4.30 17.19 12.26
CA GLN A 256 -5.71 16.79 12.15
C GLN A 256 -5.94 15.27 12.19
N GLN A 257 -4.90 14.50 11.88
CA GLN A 257 -4.91 13.04 11.92
C GLN A 257 -3.47 12.57 12.12
N THR A 258 -3.31 11.32 12.55
CA THR A 258 -1.98 10.75 12.76
C THR A 258 -1.21 10.63 11.42
N GLY A 259 0.11 10.69 11.47
CA GLY A 259 0.97 10.32 10.34
C GLY A 259 0.76 8.86 9.92
N LEU A 260 0.40 8.01 10.87
CA LEU A 260 0.08 6.61 10.63
C LEU A 260 -1.21 6.42 9.82
N ASP A 261 -2.26 7.23 10.04
CA ASP A 261 -3.49 7.18 9.24
C ASP A 261 -3.22 7.58 7.78
N ARG A 262 -2.46 8.67 7.59
CA ARG A 262 -1.97 9.09 6.27
C ARG A 262 -1.19 7.96 5.60
N PHE A 263 -0.32 7.30 6.36
CA PHE A 263 0.51 6.19 5.90
C PHE A 263 -0.33 4.98 5.45
N ILE A 264 -1.36 4.59 6.21
CA ILE A 264 -2.25 3.48 5.84
C ILE A 264 -3.03 3.82 4.56
N GLN A 265 -3.58 5.04 4.46
CA GLN A 265 -4.32 5.49 3.28
C GLN A 265 -3.44 5.52 2.03
N ALA A 266 -2.23 6.08 2.14
CA ALA A 266 -1.25 6.09 1.05
C ALA A 266 -0.88 4.65 0.63
N SER A 267 -0.65 3.77 1.59
CA SER A 267 -0.37 2.35 1.35
C SER A 267 -1.53 1.63 0.64
N TYR A 268 -2.77 1.95 1.00
CA TYR A 268 -3.96 1.41 0.34
C TYR A 268 -4.06 1.89 -1.11
N HIS A 269 -3.76 3.16 -1.36
CA HIS A 269 -3.72 3.73 -2.71
C HIS A 269 -2.57 3.17 -3.56
N LEU A 270 -1.42 2.87 -2.96
CA LEU A 270 -0.26 2.27 -3.62
C LEU A 270 -0.61 0.92 -4.27
N LEU A 271 -1.49 0.14 -3.65
CA LEU A 271 -2.01 -1.12 -4.20
C LEU A 271 -3.10 -0.93 -5.27
N ASN A 272 -3.35 0.32 -5.69
CA ASN A 272 -4.46 0.70 -6.56
C ASN A 272 -5.83 0.25 -6.02
N LEU A 273 -5.97 0.21 -4.69
CA LEU A 273 -7.23 -0.15 -4.03
C LEU A 273 -8.09 1.09 -3.80
N CYS A 274 -9.40 0.88 -3.80
CA CYS A 274 -10.40 1.85 -3.38
C CYS A 274 -11.55 1.14 -2.67
N SER A 275 -12.43 1.93 -2.06
CA SER A 275 -13.57 1.40 -1.30
C SER A 275 -14.91 1.85 -1.88
N PHE A 276 -15.86 0.93 -1.94
CA PHE A 276 -17.29 1.26 -2.04
C PHE A 276 -17.98 0.87 -0.73
N PHE A 277 -19.15 1.46 -0.47
CA PHE A 277 -19.86 1.26 0.79
C PHE A 277 -21.19 0.55 0.60
N THR A 278 -21.56 -0.25 1.59
CA THR A 278 -22.94 -0.66 1.84
C THR A 278 -23.39 -0.02 3.14
N ALA A 279 -24.53 0.68 3.15
CA ALA A 279 -25.02 1.41 4.31
C ALA A 279 -26.47 1.06 4.66
N GLY A 280 -26.71 0.66 5.91
CA GLY A 280 -28.04 0.38 6.45
C GLY A 280 -28.02 0.15 7.96
N GLU A 281 -29.20 0.03 8.58
CA GLU A 281 -29.33 -0.12 10.05
C GLU A 281 -28.60 -1.33 10.64
N LYS A 282 -28.38 -2.38 9.84
CA LYS A 282 -27.66 -3.58 10.30
C LYS A 282 -26.16 -3.36 10.32
N GLU A 283 -25.62 -2.83 9.23
CA GLU A 283 -24.18 -2.68 9.04
C GLU A 283 -23.91 -1.52 8.08
N VAL A 284 -22.93 -0.70 8.41
CA VAL A 284 -22.24 0.19 7.46
C VAL A 284 -20.86 -0.41 7.25
N ARG A 285 -20.52 -0.69 6.00
CA ARG A 285 -19.28 -1.40 5.67
C ARG A 285 -18.60 -0.82 4.44
N ALA A 286 -17.28 -0.69 4.52
CA ALA A 286 -16.41 -0.44 3.38
C ALA A 286 -15.94 -1.78 2.79
N TRP A 287 -15.98 -1.86 1.46
CA TRP A 287 -15.57 -3.03 0.69
C TRP A 287 -14.41 -2.66 -0.22
N THR A 288 -13.28 -3.33 -0.01
CA THR A 288 -12.07 -3.15 -0.81
C THR A 288 -12.24 -3.75 -2.20
N ILE A 289 -11.99 -2.94 -3.24
CA ILE A 289 -11.91 -3.34 -4.64
C ILE A 289 -10.66 -2.74 -5.29
N THR A 290 -10.28 -3.24 -6.46
CA THR A 290 -9.24 -2.58 -7.27
C THR A 290 -9.89 -1.46 -8.08
N ARG A 291 -9.25 -0.30 -8.22
CA ARG A 291 -9.79 0.78 -9.05
C ARG A 291 -10.02 0.27 -10.48
N GLY A 292 -11.21 0.54 -11.00
CA GLY A 292 -11.64 0.07 -12.31
C GLY A 292 -12.45 -1.23 -12.28
N ASP A 293 -12.57 -1.90 -11.13
CA ASP A 293 -13.45 -3.06 -10.99
C ASP A 293 -14.90 -2.69 -11.37
N SER A 294 -15.54 -3.60 -12.10
CA SER A 294 -16.92 -3.46 -12.53
C SER A 294 -17.89 -3.72 -11.37
N ALA A 295 -19.13 -3.25 -11.49
CA ALA A 295 -20.17 -3.50 -10.49
C ALA A 295 -20.40 -4.99 -10.23
N GLN A 296 -20.21 -5.85 -11.24
CA GLN A 296 -20.30 -7.30 -11.06
C GLN A 296 -19.11 -7.86 -10.26
N GLN A 297 -17.89 -7.37 -10.49
CA GLN A 297 -16.71 -7.75 -9.72
C GLN A 297 -16.85 -7.29 -8.26
N ALA A 298 -17.27 -6.05 -8.03
CA ALA A 298 -17.55 -5.50 -6.71
C ALA A 298 -18.63 -6.29 -5.95
N ALA A 299 -19.70 -6.71 -6.64
CA ALA A 299 -20.71 -7.61 -6.06
C ALA A 299 -20.10 -8.96 -5.62
N GLY A 300 -19.12 -9.47 -6.35
CA GLY A 300 -18.40 -10.70 -6.02
C GLY A 300 -17.56 -10.60 -4.75
N VAL A 301 -17.05 -9.41 -4.43
CA VAL A 301 -16.34 -9.14 -3.16
C VAL A 301 -17.28 -9.27 -1.96
N ILE A 302 -18.57 -8.91 -2.12
CA ILE A 302 -19.58 -9.12 -1.07
C ILE A 302 -19.89 -10.61 -0.92
N HIS A 303 -20.24 -11.27 -2.02
CA HIS A 303 -20.48 -12.71 -2.07
C HIS A 303 -20.46 -13.24 -3.51
N SER A 304 -19.93 -14.44 -3.73
CA SER A 304 -19.85 -15.01 -5.09
C SER A 304 -21.23 -15.24 -5.77
N ASP A 305 -22.29 -15.46 -4.99
CA ASP A 305 -23.66 -15.59 -5.53
C ASP A 305 -24.19 -14.26 -6.08
N LEU A 306 -23.83 -13.12 -5.48
CA LEU A 306 -24.25 -11.79 -5.94
C LEU A 306 -23.67 -11.49 -7.33
N ALA A 307 -22.42 -11.89 -7.59
CA ALA A 307 -21.81 -11.77 -8.92
C ALA A 307 -22.48 -12.67 -9.96
N ARG A 308 -22.78 -13.93 -9.59
CA ARG A 308 -23.43 -14.91 -10.49
C ARG A 308 -24.86 -14.51 -10.84
N GLY A 309 -25.62 -14.05 -9.83
CA GLY A 309 -27.00 -13.63 -9.95
C GLY A 309 -27.20 -12.15 -10.30
N PHE A 310 -26.14 -11.41 -10.61
CA PHE A 310 -26.18 -9.95 -10.75
C PHE A 310 -27.23 -9.49 -11.79
N ILE A 311 -28.12 -8.60 -11.36
CA ILE A 311 -29.09 -7.92 -12.24
C ILE A 311 -28.64 -6.48 -12.50
N ARG A 312 -28.55 -5.68 -11.44
CA ARG A 312 -28.16 -4.25 -11.46
C ARG A 312 -27.62 -3.82 -10.11
N ALA A 313 -26.87 -2.72 -10.07
CA ALA A 313 -26.52 -2.03 -8.84
C ALA A 313 -27.32 -0.72 -8.72
N GLU A 314 -27.94 -0.48 -7.57
CA GLU A 314 -28.35 0.87 -7.18
C GLU A 314 -27.10 1.58 -6.65
N VAL A 315 -26.74 2.72 -7.24
CA VAL A 315 -25.52 3.46 -6.92
C VAL A 315 -25.84 4.91 -6.61
N THR A 316 -25.38 5.40 -5.47
CA THR A 316 -25.34 6.84 -5.14
C THR A 316 -23.93 7.16 -4.67
N HIS A 317 -23.29 8.19 -5.23
CA HIS A 317 -21.96 8.59 -4.76
C HIS A 317 -22.05 9.16 -3.33
N TYR A 318 -21.02 8.95 -2.50
CA TYR A 318 -20.96 9.44 -1.12
C TYR A 318 -21.36 10.92 -1.00
N ASP A 319 -20.76 11.80 -1.80
CA ASP A 319 -21.03 13.25 -1.76
C ASP A 319 -22.50 13.59 -2.06
N ASP A 320 -23.11 12.88 -3.01
CA ASP A 320 -24.52 13.09 -3.34
C ASP A 320 -25.45 12.58 -2.22
N LEU A 321 -25.07 11.47 -1.57
CA LEU A 321 -25.84 10.91 -0.48
C LEU A 321 -25.79 11.79 0.77
N THR A 322 -24.60 12.26 1.16
CA THR A 322 -24.42 13.13 2.32
C THR A 322 -25.10 14.48 2.11
N ALA A 323 -24.98 15.07 0.92
CA ALA A 323 -25.68 16.31 0.56
C ALA A 323 -27.21 16.16 0.60
N ALA A 324 -27.74 15.01 0.19
CA ALA A 324 -29.18 14.73 0.25
C ALA A 324 -29.67 14.38 1.67
N GLY A 325 -28.79 13.87 2.54
CA GLY A 325 -29.06 13.47 3.92
C GLY A 325 -29.83 12.14 4.08
N SER A 326 -30.32 11.52 3.01
CA SER A 326 -30.84 10.15 3.02
C SER A 326 -30.96 9.57 1.61
N MET A 327 -30.98 8.24 1.49
CA MET A 327 -31.19 7.55 0.20
C MET A 327 -32.54 7.88 -0.44
N ALA A 328 -33.58 8.12 0.35
CA ALA A 328 -34.89 8.51 -0.17
C ALA A 328 -34.81 9.89 -0.83
N LYS A 329 -34.18 10.87 -0.17
CA LYS A 329 -33.98 12.21 -0.72
C LYS A 329 -33.03 12.20 -1.92
N ALA A 330 -31.98 11.38 -1.89
CA ALA A 330 -31.08 11.22 -3.03
C ALA A 330 -31.81 10.64 -4.25
N ARG A 331 -32.72 9.69 -4.04
CA ARG A 331 -33.60 9.16 -5.09
C ARG A 331 -34.53 10.24 -5.65
N ASP A 332 -35.20 11.01 -4.79
CA ASP A 332 -36.13 12.07 -5.20
C ASP A 332 -35.40 13.20 -5.97
N ALA A 333 -34.13 13.46 -5.63
CA ALA A 333 -33.24 14.38 -6.33
C ALA A 333 -32.62 13.81 -7.63
N GLY A 334 -32.97 12.59 -8.02
CA GLY A 334 -32.45 11.94 -9.23
C GLY A 334 -30.97 11.53 -9.15
N LYS A 335 -30.41 11.42 -7.93
CA LYS A 335 -29.00 11.05 -7.69
C LYS A 335 -28.78 9.54 -7.57
N LEU A 336 -29.83 8.77 -7.31
CA LEU A 336 -29.80 7.31 -7.33
C LEU A 336 -29.77 6.81 -8.78
N ARG A 337 -28.70 6.11 -9.16
CA ARG A 337 -28.52 5.53 -10.49
C ARG A 337 -28.74 4.01 -10.45
N LEU A 338 -29.22 3.45 -11.56
CA LEU A 338 -29.34 2.01 -11.78
C LEU A 338 -28.31 1.57 -12.81
N GLU A 339 -27.21 1.03 -12.31
CA GLU A 339 -26.04 0.70 -13.11
C GLU A 339 -26.00 -0.78 -13.51
N GLY A 340 -25.43 -1.03 -14.69
CA GLY A 340 -25.26 -2.38 -15.25
C GLY A 340 -24.02 -3.10 -14.73
N LYS A 341 -23.75 -4.29 -15.27
CA LYS A 341 -22.61 -5.15 -14.89
C LYS A 341 -21.26 -4.46 -15.09
N GLU A 342 -21.11 -3.79 -16.23
CA GLU A 342 -19.87 -3.15 -16.68
C GLU A 342 -19.63 -1.75 -16.08
N TYR A 343 -20.48 -1.29 -15.15
CA TYR A 343 -20.28 0.02 -14.54
C TYR A 343 -18.96 0.03 -13.74
N PRO A 344 -18.01 0.92 -14.05
CA PRO A 344 -16.78 1.05 -13.29
C PRO A 344 -17.11 1.68 -11.94
N VAL A 345 -16.97 0.90 -10.87
CA VAL A 345 -17.28 1.37 -9.52
C VAL A 345 -16.28 2.47 -9.14
N LYS A 346 -16.81 3.57 -8.60
CA LYS A 346 -16.00 4.69 -8.14
C LYS A 346 -15.71 4.57 -6.66
N ASP A 347 -14.55 5.06 -6.25
CA ASP A 347 -14.23 5.21 -4.83
C ASP A 347 -15.30 6.08 -4.15
N GLY A 348 -15.85 5.60 -3.05
CA GLY A 348 -16.93 6.27 -2.33
C GLY A 348 -18.35 6.01 -2.85
N ASP A 349 -18.53 5.16 -3.87
CA ASP A 349 -19.88 4.76 -4.27
C ASP A 349 -20.59 4.01 -3.12
N VAL A 350 -21.83 4.40 -2.82
CA VAL A 350 -22.72 3.69 -1.90
C VAL A 350 -23.67 2.84 -2.72
N MET A 351 -23.57 1.51 -2.56
CA MET A 351 -24.17 0.55 -3.47
C MET A 351 -25.15 -0.40 -2.77
N LEU A 352 -26.23 -0.73 -3.48
CA LEU A 352 -27.10 -1.86 -3.17
C LEU A 352 -27.21 -2.77 -4.41
N ILE A 353 -26.74 -4.00 -4.27
CA ILE A 353 -26.72 -4.97 -5.37
C ILE A 353 -28.08 -5.68 -5.47
N ARG A 354 -28.70 -5.63 -6.65
CA ARG A 354 -29.87 -6.43 -6.98
C ARG A 354 -29.44 -7.69 -7.72
N PHE A 355 -29.86 -8.84 -7.21
CA PHE A 355 -29.50 -10.15 -7.75
C PHE A 355 -30.70 -11.10 -7.70
N ASN A 356 -30.65 -12.14 -8.53
CA ASN A 356 -31.57 -13.26 -8.48
C ASN A 356 -30.80 -14.53 -8.16
N VAL A 357 -31.37 -15.36 -7.27
CA VAL A 357 -30.77 -16.65 -6.85
C VAL A 357 -31.28 -17.77 -7.73
#